data_AF-A1UTK8-F1
#
_entry.id   AF-A1UTK8-F1
#
_cell.length_a   1.000
_cell.length_b   1.000
_cell.length_c   1.000
_cell.angle_alpha   90.00
_cell.angle_beta   90.00
_cell.angle_gamma   90.00
#
_symmetry.space_group_name_H-M   'P 1'
#
loop_
_entity.id
_entity.type
_entity.pdbx_description
1 polymer ?
#
loop_
_entity_poly.entity_id
_entity_poly.type
_entity_poly.pdbx_seq_one_letter_code
_entity_poly.pdbx_strand_id
1 'polypeptide(L)'
;MHKNLFNSLHSFLGDTPGRVTFKLLIFSVLVGIVMSLFGWTPIRFIEGIIKYLQALWNAGFITFINLVHLAATGAVIVVPVFLISRILSKK
;
A
#
# COMPACT_ATOMS: atom_id res chain seq x y z
N MET A 1 25.80 7.34 -29.68
CA MET A 1 25.20 6.49 -30.72
C MET A 1 24.28 5.47 -30.03
N HIS A 2 23.00 5.52 -30.37
CA HIS A 2 21.84 5.22 -29.54
C HIS A 2 21.27 3.83 -29.92
N LYS A 3 21.80 2.73 -29.37
CA LYS A 3 21.44 1.35 -29.78
C LYS A 3 20.82 0.46 -28.70
N ASN A 4 20.57 0.98 -27.49
CA ASN A 4 20.08 0.16 -26.37
C ASN A 4 18.56 0.27 -26.13
N LEU A 5 17.86 1.27 -26.70
CA LEU A 5 16.41 1.42 -26.53
C LEU A 5 15.61 0.46 -27.43
N PHE A 6 16.13 0.20 -28.64
CA PHE A 6 15.43 -0.61 -29.64
C PHE A 6 15.35 -2.09 -29.28
N ASN A 7 16.40 -2.63 -28.63
CA ASN A 7 16.40 -4.04 -28.20
C ASN A 7 15.39 -4.34 -27.10
N SER A 8 15.10 -3.38 -26.20
CA SER A 8 14.14 -3.58 -25.11
C SER A 8 12.68 -3.58 -25.61
N LEU A 9 12.38 -2.78 -26.63
CA LEU A 9 11.08 -2.84 -27.33
C LEU A 9 10.94 -4.11 -28.14
N HIS A 10 12.02 -4.62 -28.75
CA HIS A 10 11.98 -5.88 -29.50
C HIS A 10 11.81 -7.11 -28.58
N SER A 11 12.30 -7.08 -27.33
CA SER A 11 11.95 -8.10 -26.32
C SER A 11 10.51 -7.99 -25.81
N PHE A 12 9.94 -6.78 -25.78
CA PHE A 12 8.54 -6.56 -25.40
C PHE A 12 7.55 -6.99 -26.50
N LEU A 13 7.99 -7.01 -27.77
CA LEU A 13 7.25 -7.56 -28.92
C LEU A 13 7.63 -9.02 -29.23
N GLY A 14 8.74 -9.51 -28.67
CA GLY A 14 9.38 -10.78 -29.04
C GLY A 14 8.98 -11.98 -28.19
N ASP A 15 8.58 -11.78 -26.93
CA ASP A 15 7.79 -12.78 -26.21
C ASP A 15 6.34 -12.61 -26.61
N THR A 16 5.82 -13.57 -27.39
CA THR A 16 4.53 -13.48 -28.07
C THR A 16 3.47 -12.91 -27.12
N PRO A 17 2.97 -11.67 -27.31
CA PRO A 17 1.92 -11.10 -26.46
C PRO A 17 0.68 -12.02 -26.41
N GLY A 18 0.48 -12.83 -27.46
CA GLY A 18 -0.50 -13.92 -27.48
C GLY A 18 -0.33 -14.99 -26.38
N ARG A 19 0.90 -15.35 -25.98
CA ARG A 19 1.15 -16.29 -24.88
C ARG A 19 0.72 -15.70 -23.53
N VAL A 20 0.95 -14.39 -23.34
CA VAL A 20 0.50 -13.65 -22.16
C VAL A 20 -1.03 -13.54 -22.16
N THR A 21 -1.64 -13.15 -23.27
CA THR A 21 -3.11 -13.11 -23.41
C THR A 21 -3.75 -14.46 -23.12
N PHE A 22 -3.19 -15.55 -23.66
CA PHE A 22 -3.71 -16.90 -23.44
C PHE A 22 -3.58 -17.31 -21.97
N LYS A 23 -2.44 -17.02 -21.33
CA LYS A 23 -2.22 -17.26 -19.91
C LYS A 23 -3.18 -16.45 -19.03
N LEU A 24 -3.42 -15.17 -19.34
CA LEU A 24 -4.41 -14.35 -18.64
C LEU A 24 -5.84 -14.87 -18.86
N LEU A 25 -6.18 -15.30 -20.06
CA LEU A 25 -7.51 -15.84 -20.38
C LEU A 25 -7.80 -17.09 -19.55
N ILE A 26 -6.87 -18.04 -19.52
CA ILE A 26 -6.97 -19.24 -18.68
C ILE A 26 -7.08 -18.84 -17.20
N PHE A 27 -6.23 -17.92 -16.74
CA PHE A 27 -6.23 -17.50 -15.35
C PHE A 27 -7.55 -16.81 -14.96
N SER A 28 -8.12 -15.98 -15.84
CA SER A 28 -9.41 -15.32 -15.63
C SER A 28 -10.55 -16.34 -15.50
N VAL A 29 -10.56 -17.37 -16.35
CA VAL A 29 -11.54 -18.48 -16.26
C VAL A 29 -11.38 -19.25 -14.95
N LEU A 30 -10.14 -19.59 -14.57
CA LEU A 30 -9.86 -20.26 -13.31
C LEU A 30 -10.31 -19.43 -12.11
N VAL A 31 -10.01 -18.13 -12.09
CA VAL A 31 -10.47 -17.20 -11.04
C VAL A 31 -11.99 -17.12 -11.00
N GLY A 32 -12.66 -17.09 -12.16
CA GLY A 32 -14.13 -17.11 -12.24
C GLY A 32 -14.73 -18.39 -11.64
N ILE A 33 -14.12 -19.56 -11.90
CA ILE A 33 -14.52 -20.84 -11.31
C ILE A 33 -14.31 -20.81 -9.79
N VAL A 34 -13.14 -20.36 -9.33
CA VAL A 34 -12.82 -20.23 -7.90
C VAL A 34 -13.83 -19.32 -7.21
N MET A 35 -14.13 -18.15 -7.78
CA MET A 35 -15.14 -17.22 -7.25
C MET A 35 -16.54 -17.85 -7.16
N SER A 36 -16.93 -18.61 -8.18
CA SER A 36 -18.20 -19.35 -8.19
C SER A 36 -18.26 -20.42 -7.09
N LEU A 37 -17.17 -21.17 -6.90
CA LEU A 37 -17.07 -22.19 -5.85
C LEU A 37 -17.12 -21.61 -4.44
N PHE A 38 -16.50 -20.44 -4.22
CA PHE A 38 -16.59 -19.72 -2.94
C PHE A 38 -17.93 -18.98 -2.76
N GLY A 39 -18.80 -18.92 -3.79
CA GLY A 39 -20.06 -18.17 -3.76
C GLY A 39 -19.85 -16.64 -3.63
N TRP A 40 -18.66 -16.14 -3.96
CA TRP A 40 -18.28 -14.75 -3.79
C TRP A 40 -18.32 -14.03 -5.14
N THR A 41 -19.18 -13.01 -5.25
CA THR A 41 -19.23 -12.16 -6.44
C THR A 41 -17.97 -11.27 -6.50
N PRO A 42 -17.34 -11.08 -7.68
CA PRO A 42 -16.14 -10.25 -7.82
C PRO A 42 -16.25 -8.87 -7.17
N ILE A 43 -17.43 -8.25 -7.30
CA ILE A 43 -17.71 -6.94 -6.74
C ILE A 43 -17.65 -6.93 -5.21
N ARG A 44 -18.11 -7.99 -4.54
CA ARG A 44 -18.15 -8.08 -3.07
C ARG A 44 -16.76 -8.24 -2.46
N PHE A 45 -15.84 -8.88 -3.18
CA PHE A 45 -14.45 -9.00 -2.74
C PHE A 45 -13.75 -7.64 -2.69
N ILE A 46 -13.91 -6.84 -3.77
CA ILE A 46 -13.36 -5.50 -3.85
C ILE A 46 -14.01 -4.58 -2.81
N GLU A 47 -15.33 -4.60 -2.69
CA GLU A 47 -16.05 -3.85 -1.65
C GLU A 47 -15.62 -4.24 -0.24
N GLY A 48 -15.36 -5.53 0.00
CA GLY A 48 -14.83 -6.03 1.26
C GLY A 48 -13.49 -5.37 1.58
N ILE A 49 -12.53 -5.42 0.67
CA ILE A 49 -11.20 -4.80 0.84
C ILE A 49 -11.33 -3.30 1.12
N ILE A 50 -12.14 -2.58 0.35
CA ILE A 50 -12.33 -1.14 0.54
C ILE A 50 -12.91 -0.84 1.92
N LYS A 51 -13.94 -1.59 2.34
CA LYS A 51 -14.55 -1.45 3.68
C LYS A 51 -13.57 -1.78 4.79
N TYR A 52 -12.76 -2.83 4.63
CA TYR A 52 -11.68 -3.16 5.57
C TYR A 52 -10.64 -2.04 5.66
N LEU A 53 -10.19 -1.49 4.53
CA LEU A 53 -9.27 -0.35 4.51
C LEU A 53 -9.87 0.90 5.16
N GLN A 54 -11.14 1.22 4.89
CA GLN A 54 -11.84 2.34 5.52
C GLN A 54 -11.97 2.14 7.03
N ALA A 55 -12.31 0.93 7.48
CA ALA A 55 -12.38 0.60 8.90
C ALA A 55 -11.01 0.72 9.58
N LEU A 56 -9.95 0.22 8.93
CA LEU A 56 -8.57 0.36 9.42
C LEU A 56 -8.12 1.82 9.46
N TRP A 57 -8.47 2.62 8.46
CA TRP A 57 -8.15 4.04 8.44
C TRP A 57 -8.84 4.78 9.58
N ASN A 58 -10.15 4.58 9.76
CA ASN A 58 -10.91 5.23 10.83
C ASN A 58 -10.42 4.80 12.23
N ALA A 59 -10.22 3.49 12.44
CA ALA A 59 -9.72 2.98 13.72
C ALA A 59 -8.27 3.42 14.00
N GLY A 60 -7.43 3.43 12.97
CA GLY A 60 -6.04 3.87 13.04
C GLY A 60 -5.94 5.36 13.36
N PHE A 61 -6.72 6.21 12.70
CA PHE A 61 -6.72 7.66 12.94
C PHE A 61 -7.13 8.01 14.38
N ILE A 62 -8.20 7.40 14.90
CA ILE A 62 -8.68 7.63 16.27
C ILE A 62 -7.58 7.27 17.28
N THR A 63 -6.95 6.11 17.10
CA THR A 63 -5.87 5.66 17.98
C THR A 63 -4.63 6.55 17.85
N PHE A 64 -4.26 6.92 16.63
CA PHE A 64 -3.12 7.79 16.36
C PHE A 64 -3.29 9.17 17.00
N ILE A 65 -4.48 9.76 16.95
CA ILE A 65 -4.78 11.04 17.61
C ILE A 65 -4.57 10.95 19.12
N ASN A 66 -5.01 9.87 19.76
CA ASN A 66 -4.78 9.66 21.19
C ASN A 66 -3.29 9.50 21.51
N LEU A 67 -2.53 8.79 20.67
CA LEU A 67 -1.07 8.68 20.82
C LEU A 67 -0.37 10.03 20.65
N VAL A 68 -0.79 10.84 19.67
CA VAL A 68 -0.28 12.21 19.49
C VAL A 68 -0.66 13.08 20.68
N HIS A 69 -1.85 12.94 21.26
CA HIS A 69 -2.23 13.65 22.49
C HIS A 69 -1.35 13.27 23.67
N LEU A 70 -1.11 11.97 23.89
CA LEU A 70 -0.18 11.48 24.92
C LEU A 70 1.25 11.99 24.69
N ALA A 71 1.72 11.95 23.43
CA ALA A 71 3.02 12.48 23.05
C ALA A 71 3.11 13.99 23.26
N ALA A 72 2.06 14.75 22.93
CA ALA A 72 1.99 16.19 23.13
C ALA A 72 1.97 16.54 24.62
N THR A 73 1.19 15.83 25.43
CA THR A 73 1.17 16.01 26.89
C THR A 73 2.55 15.73 27.50
N GLY A 74 3.25 14.68 27.05
CA GLY A 74 4.64 14.45 27.46
C GLY A 74 5.61 15.50 26.93
N ALA A 75 5.41 15.97 25.70
CA ALA A 75 6.23 16.98 25.05
C ALA A 75 6.19 18.32 25.81
N VAL A 76 5.08 18.65 26.47
CA VAL A 76 4.99 19.84 27.36
C VAL A 76 6.09 19.83 28.42
N ILE A 77 6.52 18.67 28.91
CA ILE A 77 7.58 18.54 29.91
C ILE A 77 8.95 18.33 29.24
N VAL A 78 9.02 17.44 28.25
CA VAL A 78 10.29 17.06 27.60
C VAL A 78 10.88 18.22 26.80
N VAL A 79 10.06 19.02 26.11
CA VAL A 79 10.53 20.12 25.26
C VAL A 79 11.24 21.20 26.07
N PRO A 80 10.67 21.74 27.18
CA PRO A 80 11.37 22.69 28.04
C PRO A 80 12.66 22.12 28.64
N VAL A 81 12.62 20.89 29.15
CA VAL A 81 13.80 20.23 29.76
C VAL A 81 14.91 20.11 28.72
N PHE A 82 14.59 19.63 27.53
CA PHE A 82 15.55 19.53 26.43
C PHE A 82 16.12 20.90 26.04
N LEU A 83 15.28 21.94 25.96
CA LEU A 83 15.71 23.29 25.61
C LEU A 83 16.70 23.85 26.63
N ILE A 84 16.41 23.69 27.93
CA ILE A 84 17.30 24.12 29.02
C ILE A 84 18.61 23.35 28.98
N SER A 85 18.57 22.01 28.89
CA SER A 85 19.77 21.18 28.77
C SER A 85 20.61 21.57 27.55
N ARG A 86 19.97 21.89 26.42
CA ARG A 86 20.65 22.30 25.19
C ARG A 86 21.35 23.64 25.34
N ILE A 87 20.73 24.61 26.01
CA ILE A 87 21.33 25.93 26.27
C ILE A 87 22.51 25.79 27.24
N LEU A 88 22.36 25.00 28.31
CA LEU A 88 23.42 24.76 29.29
C LEU A 88 24.60 23.98 28.70
N SER A 89 24.34 23.04 27.79
CA SER A 89 25.37 22.24 27.11
C SER A 89 26.13 23.01 26.03
N LYS A 90 25.67 24.20 25.61
CA LYS A 90 26.35 25.04 24.61
C LYS A 90 27.40 26.00 25.21
N LYS A 91 27.83 25.76 26.45
CA LYS A 91 28.94 26.45 27.10
C LYS A 91 30.10 25.49 27.31
#